data_AF-A0A4P9YRA2-F1
#
_entry.id   AF-A0A4P9YRA2-F1
#
_cell.length_a   1.000
_cell.length_b   1.000
_cell.length_c   1.000
_cell.angle_alpha   90.00
_cell.angle_beta   90.00
_cell.angle_gamma   90.00
#
_symmetry.space_group_name_H-M   'P 1'
#
loop_
_entity.id
_entity.type
_entity.pdbx_description
1 polymer ?
#
loop_
_entity_poly.entity_id
_entity_poly.type
_entity_poly.pdbx_seq_one_letter_code
_entity_poly.pdbx_strand_id
1 'polypeptide(L)'
;MVAVAFLLDLAPAFHRRFSLTDTTIQYPMSKKSTVPSSMLFVISVVVPVLVLAGIALSVRRCAYDLHQALLGLAIALSSTVLFIHVFKNFIGRPRPDFLDRCQPRAGATDPAMALSTISVCTQTNAKNG
;
A
#
# COMPACT_ATOMS: atom_id res chain seq x y z
N MET A 1 14.28 8.26 5.59
CA MET A 1 13.21 7.95 4.61
C MET A 1 11.92 7.50 5.29
N VAL A 2 11.97 6.64 6.30
CA VAL A 2 10.78 6.22 7.07
C VAL A 2 9.92 7.38 7.62
N ALA A 3 10.53 8.38 8.27
CA ALA A 3 9.79 9.55 8.78
C ALA A 3 9.04 10.31 7.68
N VAL A 4 9.64 10.43 6.49
CA VAL A 4 9.01 11.06 5.33
C VAL A 4 7.83 10.22 4.83
N ALA A 5 7.96 8.89 4.81
CA ALA A 5 6.84 8.00 4.46
C ALA A 5 5.65 8.17 5.41
N PHE A 6 5.88 8.26 6.73
CA PHE A 6 4.82 8.54 7.70
C PHE A 6 4.18 9.92 7.51
N LEU A 7 4.97 10.94 7.16
CA LEU A 7 4.44 12.26 6.80
C LEU A 7 3.57 12.21 5.54
N LEU A 8 3.93 11.39 4.57
CA LEU A 8 3.14 11.17 3.36
C LEU A 8 1.80 10.47 3.65
N ASP A 9 1.71 9.62 4.67
CA ASP A 9 0.45 8.99 5.08
C ASP A 9 -0.54 9.97 5.71
N LEU A 10 -0.04 11.07 6.29
CA LEU A 10 -0.87 12.12 6.86
C LEU A 10 -1.44 13.04 5.77
N ALA A 11 -0.76 13.14 4.62
CA ALA A 11 -1.19 13.96 3.50
C ALA A 11 -2.43 13.33 2.82
N PRO A 12 -3.41 14.14 2.37
CA PRO A 12 -4.54 13.63 1.62
C PRO A 12 -4.08 13.09 0.26
N ALA A 13 -4.35 11.81 -0.01
CA ALA A 13 -4.05 11.19 -1.30
C ALA A 13 -4.88 11.81 -2.43
N PHE A 14 -4.33 11.87 -3.64
CA PHE A 14 -5.08 12.31 -4.81
C PHE A 14 -6.23 11.31 -5.11
N HIS A 15 -7.46 11.81 -5.25
CA HIS A 15 -8.63 10.97 -5.57
C HIS A 15 -9.08 11.23 -7.00
N ARG A 16 -8.94 10.23 -7.86
CA ARG A 16 -9.39 10.32 -9.25
C ARG A 16 -10.92 10.17 -9.32
N ARG A 17 -11.54 10.86 -10.28
CA ARG A 17 -12.97 10.70 -10.60
C ARG A 17 -13.22 9.29 -11.17
N PHE A 18 -14.31 8.65 -10.78
CA PHE A 18 -14.62 7.26 -11.14
C PHE A 18 -16.06 7.13 -11.67
N SER A 19 -16.33 6.08 -12.43
CA SER A 19 -17.69 5.75 -12.91
C SER A 19 -18.28 4.66 -12.03
N LEU A 20 -19.55 4.80 -11.66
CA LEU A 20 -20.27 3.78 -10.88
C LEU A 20 -20.55 2.50 -11.68
N THR A 21 -20.50 2.60 -13.02
CA THR A 21 -20.76 1.47 -13.92
C THR A 21 -19.52 0.62 -14.24
N ASP A 22 -18.34 1.01 -13.74
CA ASP A 22 -17.09 0.28 -13.98
C ASP A 22 -17.04 -1.03 -13.17
N THR A 23 -16.99 -2.16 -13.87
CA THR A 23 -16.96 -3.50 -13.24
C THR A 23 -15.63 -3.80 -12.55
N THR A 24 -14.56 -3.06 -12.86
CA THR A 24 -13.23 -3.29 -12.27
C THR A 24 -13.12 -2.85 -10.81
N ILE A 25 -14.09 -2.06 -10.31
CA ILE A 25 -14.15 -1.53 -8.93
C ILE A 25 -15.26 -2.14 -8.07
N GLN A 26 -15.97 -3.14 -8.61
CA GLN A 26 -17.16 -3.76 -8.01
C GLN A 26 -16.87 -5.13 -7.38
N TYR A 27 -15.61 -5.46 -7.08
CA TYR A 27 -15.29 -6.74 -6.46
C TYR A 27 -15.85 -6.80 -5.03
N PRO A 28 -16.39 -7.96 -4.60
CA PRO A 28 -16.94 -8.12 -3.27
C PRO A 28 -15.82 -8.09 -2.21
N MET A 29 -16.12 -7.47 -1.07
CA MET A 29 -15.20 -7.41 0.07
C MET A 29 -14.93 -8.79 0.65
N SER A 30 -13.64 -9.19 0.66
CA SER A 30 -13.22 -10.36 1.42
C SER A 30 -13.24 -10.07 2.91
N LYS A 31 -14.02 -10.84 3.67
CA LYS A 31 -14.13 -10.73 5.14
C LYS A 31 -12.86 -11.19 5.87
N LYS A 32 -11.96 -11.89 5.17
CA LYS A 32 -10.71 -12.41 5.74
C LYS A 32 -9.55 -12.16 4.79
N SER A 33 -8.57 -11.38 5.25
CA SER A 33 -7.30 -11.22 4.55
C SER A 33 -6.51 -12.53 4.63
N THR A 34 -6.18 -13.12 3.48
CA THR A 34 -5.37 -14.35 3.37
C THR A 34 -4.01 -14.20 4.05
N VAL A 35 -3.45 -12.98 4.06
CA VAL A 35 -2.20 -12.64 4.73
C VAL A 35 -2.38 -11.33 5.51
N PRO A 36 -2.14 -11.31 6.83
CA PRO A 36 -2.16 -10.07 7.60
C PRO A 36 -0.94 -9.21 7.26
N SER A 37 -1.12 -7.90 7.20
CA SER A 37 -0.08 -6.94 6.80
C SER A 37 1.20 -7.02 7.63
N SER A 38 1.07 -7.36 8.91
CA SER A 38 2.20 -7.55 9.83
C SER A 38 3.06 -8.75 9.47
N MET A 39 2.44 -9.89 9.13
CA MET A 39 3.17 -11.11 8.77
C MET A 39 3.94 -10.93 7.45
N LEU A 40 3.35 -10.21 6.50
CA LEU A 40 4.00 -9.86 5.23
C LEU A 40 5.27 -9.04 5.45
N PHE A 41 5.20 -8.03 6.33
CA PHE A 41 6.35 -7.18 6.66
C PHE A 41 7.46 -7.96 7.36
N VAL A 42 7.09 -8.82 8.34
CA VAL A 42 8.06 -9.65 9.06
C VAL A 42 8.79 -10.60 8.10
N ILE A 43 8.07 -11.28 7.21
CA ILE A 43 8.68 -12.20 6.23
C ILE A 43 9.64 -11.43 5.31
N SER A 44 9.24 -10.24 4.82
CA SER A 44 10.06 -9.42 3.93
C SER A 44 11.37 -8.93 4.56
N VAL A 45 11.46 -8.83 5.89
CA VAL A 45 12.68 -8.41 6.59
C VAL A 45 13.50 -9.62 7.04
N VAL A 46 12.84 -10.63 7.63
CA VAL A 46 13.52 -11.80 8.21
C VAL A 46 14.21 -12.64 7.14
N VAL A 47 13.56 -12.88 6.00
CA VAL A 47 14.12 -13.70 4.92
C VAL A 47 15.45 -13.13 4.38
N PRO A 48 15.55 -11.85 3.96
CA PRO A 48 16.81 -11.32 3.45
C PRO A 48 17.89 -11.21 4.53
N VAL A 49 17.53 -10.93 5.79
CA VAL A 49 18.51 -10.94 6.90
C VAL A 49 19.12 -12.33 7.07
N LEU A 50 18.30 -13.39 7.06
CA LEU A 50 18.79 -14.76 7.19
C LEU A 50 19.68 -15.17 6.01
N VAL A 51 19.33 -14.78 4.79
CA VAL A 51 20.15 -15.05 3.60
C VAL A 51 21.49 -14.32 3.67
N LEU A 52 21.50 -13.03 4.01
CA LEU A 52 22.72 -12.23 4.13
C LEU A 52 23.61 -12.74 5.27
N ALA A 53 23.01 -13.08 6.42
CA ALA A 53 23.73 -13.67 7.55
C ALA A 53 24.31 -15.04 7.18
N GLY A 54 23.55 -15.88 6.49
CA GLY A 54 24.02 -17.19 6.00
C GLY A 54 25.22 -17.08 5.08
N ILE A 55 25.20 -16.14 4.13
CA ILE A 55 26.31 -15.89 3.21
C ILE A 55 27.53 -15.31 3.95
N ALA A 56 27.32 -14.29 4.79
CA ALA A 56 28.41 -13.62 5.51
C ALA A 56 29.13 -14.57 6.49
N LEU A 57 28.37 -15.41 7.20
CA LEU A 57 28.90 -16.41 8.13
C LEU A 57 29.55 -17.60 7.40
N SER A 58 29.06 -17.99 6.22
CA SER A 58 29.61 -19.11 5.46
C SER A 58 30.90 -18.77 4.69
N VAL A 59 31.02 -17.55 4.16
CA VAL A 59 32.13 -17.20 3.25
C VAL A 59 33.23 -16.38 3.94
N ARG A 60 32.87 -15.38 4.76
CA ARG A 60 33.83 -14.35 5.21
C ARG A 60 34.09 -14.32 6.71
N ARG A 61 33.27 -15.00 7.56
CA ARG A 61 33.37 -15.04 9.04
C ARG A 61 33.84 -13.71 9.68
N CYS A 62 33.38 -12.58 9.17
CA CYS A 62 33.79 -11.25 9.61
C CYS A 62 32.56 -10.41 9.97
N ALA A 63 32.56 -9.81 11.16
CA ALA A 63 31.45 -8.99 11.64
C ALA A 63 31.28 -7.68 10.84
N TYR A 64 32.38 -7.18 10.26
CA TYR A 64 32.36 -5.95 9.46
C TYR A 64 31.53 -6.11 8.18
N ASP A 65 31.67 -7.24 7.48
CA ASP A 65 30.91 -7.53 6.26
C ASP A 65 29.41 -7.68 6.56
N LEU A 66 29.06 -8.28 7.71
CA LEU A 66 27.67 -8.38 8.16
C LEU A 66 27.07 -7.00 8.45
N HIS A 67 27.84 -6.11 9.08
CA HIS A 67 27.37 -4.76 9.37
C HIS A 67 27.09 -3.96 8.10
N GLN A 68 28.00 -4.02 7.12
CA GLN A 68 27.82 -3.38 5.81
C GLN A 68 26.60 -3.93 5.07
N ALA A 69 26.38 -5.26 5.10
CA ALA A 69 25.22 -5.89 4.50
C ALA A 69 23.90 -5.45 5.17
N LEU A 70 23.87 -5.34 6.50
CA LEU A 70 22.69 -4.90 7.25
C LEU A 70 22.36 -3.41 6.99
N LEU A 71 23.36 -2.54 6.94
CA LEU A 71 23.16 -1.13 6.60
C LEU A 71 22.63 -0.99 5.17
N GLY A 72 23.18 -1.74 4.22
CA GLY A 72 22.69 -1.80 2.84
C GLY A 72 21.22 -2.24 2.75
N LEU A 73 20.87 -3.30 3.49
CA LEU A 73 19.49 -3.78 3.58
C LEU A 73 18.56 -2.71 4.18
N ALA A 74 18.98 -2.05 5.25
CA ALA A 74 18.19 -1.00 5.90
C ALA A 74 17.89 0.17 4.93
N ILE A 75 18.90 0.62 4.18
CA ILE A 75 18.72 1.70 3.17
C ILE A 75 17.76 1.25 2.06
N ALA A 76 17.93 0.03 1.53
CA ALA A 76 17.10 -0.50 0.44
C ALA A 76 15.62 -0.66 0.84
N LEU A 77 15.36 -1.17 2.05
CA LEU A 77 13.99 -1.27 2.57
C LEU A 77 13.39 0.13 2.79
N SER A 78 14.17 1.05 3.34
CA SER A 78 13.71 2.42 3.60
C SER A 78 13.36 3.20 2.34
N SER A 79 14.14 3.03 1.26
CA SER A 79 13.88 3.68 -0.03
C SER A 79 12.65 3.08 -0.71
N THR A 80 12.49 1.75 -0.66
CA THR A 80 11.35 1.05 -1.25
C THR A 80 10.04 1.49 -0.58
N VAL A 81 10.01 1.60 0.76
CA VAL A 81 8.83 2.11 1.48
C VAL A 81 8.50 3.52 1.03
N LEU A 82 9.47 4.45 1.02
CA LEU A 82 9.19 5.80 0.55
C LEU A 82 8.62 5.81 -0.87
N PHE A 83 9.23 5.06 -1.78
CA PHE A 83 8.79 4.99 -3.17
C PHE A 83 7.34 4.51 -3.27
N ILE A 84 6.98 3.46 -2.53
CA ILE A 84 5.60 2.95 -2.49
C ILE A 84 4.61 4.03 -2.01
N HIS A 85 4.93 4.74 -0.93
CA HIS A 85 4.03 5.77 -0.38
C HIS A 85 3.88 6.97 -1.33
N VAL A 86 4.97 7.39 -1.97
CA VAL A 86 4.93 8.41 -3.04
C VAL A 86 4.00 7.94 -4.16
N PHE A 87 4.22 6.75 -4.71
CA PHE A 87 3.43 6.25 -5.83
C PHE A 87 1.94 6.08 -5.49
N LYS A 88 1.62 5.63 -4.28
CA LYS A 88 0.23 5.53 -3.80
C LYS A 88 -0.46 6.89 -3.79
N ASN A 89 0.21 7.91 -3.25
CA ASN A 89 -0.35 9.26 -3.17
C ASN A 89 -0.47 9.94 -4.53
N PHE A 90 0.47 9.69 -5.45
CA PHE A 90 0.47 10.28 -6.79
C PHE A 90 -0.54 9.62 -7.73
N ILE A 91 -0.63 8.29 -7.76
CA ILE A 91 -1.48 7.58 -8.72
C ILE A 91 -2.96 7.62 -8.30
N GLY A 92 -3.24 7.43 -7.01
CA GLY A 92 -4.62 7.53 -6.50
C GLY A 92 -5.62 6.57 -7.16
N ARG A 93 -5.16 5.39 -7.62
CA ARG A 93 -6.04 4.41 -8.29
C ARG A 93 -7.00 3.79 -7.26
N PRO A 94 -8.32 3.73 -7.52
CA PRO A 94 -9.26 3.04 -6.66
C PRO A 94 -8.93 1.55 -6.54
N ARG A 95 -9.11 0.97 -5.34
CA ARG A 95 -9.01 -0.48 -5.16
C ARG A 95 -10.13 -1.22 -5.91
N PRO A 96 -9.93 -2.48 -6.31
CA PRO A 96 -10.96 -3.27 -6.97
C PRO A 96 -12.21 -3.50 -6.10
N ASP A 97 -12.08 -3.46 -4.78
CA ASP A 97 -13.14 -3.58 -3.78
C ASP A 97 -13.67 -2.22 -3.29
N PHE A 98 -13.39 -1.14 -4.02
CA PHE A 98 -13.71 0.21 -3.60
C PHE A 98 -15.22 0.48 -3.53
N LEU A 99 -16.02 0.01 -4.48
CA LEU A 99 -17.44 0.35 -4.53
C LEU A 99 -18.24 -0.32 -3.40
N ASP A 100 -17.85 -1.54 -3.01
CA ASP A 100 -18.45 -2.28 -1.90
C ASP A 100 -18.15 -1.62 -0.53
N ARG A 101 -17.00 -0.94 -0.40
CA ARG A 101 -16.68 -0.09 0.77
C ARG A 101 -17.40 1.25 0.76
N CYS A 102 -17.49 1.87 -0.42
CA CYS A 102 -18.08 3.18 -0.63
C CYS A 102 -19.58 3.18 -0.30
N GLN A 103 -20.28 2.07 -0.62
CA GLN A 103 -21.74 1.93 -0.47
C GLN A 103 -22.48 3.16 -1.04
N PRO A 104 -22.63 3.27 -2.36
CA PRO A 104 -23.24 4.45 -2.97
C PRO A 104 -24.70 4.62 -2.50
N ARG A 105 -25.14 5.88 -2.37
CA ARG A 105 -26.53 6.19 -2.00
C ARG A 105 -27.52 5.57 -2.99
N ALA A 106 -28.64 5.04 -2.48
CA ALA A 106 -29.67 4.41 -3.32
C ALA A 106 -30.15 5.37 -4.43
N GLY A 107 -29.98 4.98 -5.70
CA GLY A 107 -30.31 5.79 -6.88
C GLY A 107 -29.15 6.63 -7.44
N ALA A 108 -27.92 6.47 -6.95
CA ALA A 108 -26.76 7.15 -7.53
C ALA A 108 -26.43 6.59 -8.93
N THR A 109 -26.55 7.44 -9.94
CA THR A 109 -26.09 7.18 -11.31
C THR A 109 -25.04 8.21 -11.70
N ASP A 110 -24.16 7.85 -12.63
CA ASP A 110 -23.18 8.81 -13.16
C ASP A 110 -23.93 9.99 -13.82
N PRO A 111 -23.49 11.25 -13.58
CA PRO A 111 -24.07 12.40 -14.26
C PRO A 111 -23.80 12.32 -15.77
N ALA A 112 -24.77 12.72 -16.59
CA ALA A 112 -24.80 12.48 -18.04
C ALA A 112 -23.55 12.93 -18.84
N MET A 113 -22.73 13.84 -18.30
CA MET A 113 -21.53 14.37 -18.94
C MET A 113 -20.31 14.43 -17.99
N ALA A 114 -20.34 13.72 -16.85
CA ALA A 114 -19.27 13.78 -15.86
C ALA A 114 -19.07 12.46 -15.09
N LEU A 115 -17.92 12.31 -14.45
CA LEU A 115 -17.63 11.16 -13.58
C LEU A 115 -18.01 11.47 -12.13
N SER A 116 -18.46 10.45 -11.41
CA SER A 116 -18.77 10.54 -9.98
C SER A 116 -17.49 10.73 -9.12
N THR A 117 -17.68 11.24 -7.91
CA THR A 117 -16.61 11.45 -6.92
C THR A 117 -17.00 10.87 -5.57
N ILE A 118 -16.02 10.73 -4.65
CA ILE A 118 -16.15 10.18 -3.29
C ILE A 118 -17.34 10.73 -2.47
N SER A 119 -17.91 11.88 -2.82
CA SER A 119 -19.10 12.44 -2.17
C SER A 119 -20.38 11.61 -2.33
N VAL A 120 -20.39 10.65 -3.26
CA VAL A 120 -21.51 9.72 -3.48
C VAL A 120 -21.53 8.59 -2.45
N CYS A 121 -20.41 8.34 -1.77
CA CYS A 121 -20.27 7.31 -0.75
C CYS A 121 -20.99 7.71 0.55
N THR A 122 -21.69 6.76 1.18
CA THR A 122 -22.31 7.00 2.50
C THR A 122 -21.34 6.81 3.65
N GLN A 123 -20.25 6.07 3.45
CA GLN A 123 -19.22 5.86 4.46
C GLN A 123 -18.14 6.94 4.41
N THR A 124 -17.81 7.50 5.58
CA THR A 124 -16.76 8.52 5.79
C THR A 124 -15.35 7.93 5.99
N ASN A 125 -15.21 6.61 6.09
CA ASN A 125 -13.94 5.91 6.30
C ASN A 125 -13.16 5.62 5.00
N ALA A 126 -13.14 6.58 4.06
CA ALA A 126 -12.40 6.43 2.80
C ALA A 126 -10.87 6.36 2.99
N LYS A 127 -10.32 6.74 4.16
CA LYS A 127 -8.88 6.66 4.44
C LYS A 127 -8.30 5.23 4.44
N ASN A 128 -9.13 4.20 4.59
CA ASN A 128 -8.69 2.80 4.63
C ASN A 128 -9.02 1.99 3.37
N GLY A 129 -9.58 2.63 2.33
CA GLY A 129 -9.81 2.06 0.99
C GLY A 129 -8.66 2.39 0.05
#